data_AF-X1MV36-F1
#
_entry.id   AF-X1MV36-F1
#
_cell.length_a   1.000
_cell.length_b   1.000
_cell.length_c   1.000
_cell.angle_alpha   90.00
_cell.angle_beta   90.00
_cell.angle_gamma   90.00
#
_symmetry.space_group_name_H-M   'P 1'
#
loop_
_entity.id
_entity.type
_entity.pdbx_description
1 polymer ?
#
loop_
_entity_poly.entity_id
_entity_poly.type
_entity_poly.pdbx_seq_one_letter_code
_entity_poly.pdbx_strand_id
1 'polypeptide(L)'
;YQELRIKHIEDEILNPLAGLKSFGEYHEKQRTLHDALVMDLNERIRKYNVGLSLLLLGIDEQGGHIAHVDNPGIWRGLDNVGFLCLGMGDRHADNVFAWYKHTTSVPLNDAIYIGFEAKKKAEAAGGVGQATDMIIIDKNGVNIVEQRTIAELEEIYHERETTRERRGFDKRITELEVATRKMETP
;
A
#
# COMPACT_ATOMS: atom_id res chain seq x y z
N TYR A 1 5.48 5.01 13.17
CA TYR A 1 4.01 5.21 13.25
C TYR A 1 3.57 5.64 14.64
N GLN A 2 3.75 4.80 15.68
CA GLN A 2 3.25 5.09 17.04
C GLN A 2 3.75 6.41 17.61
N GLU A 3 5.05 6.69 17.48
CA GLU A 3 5.64 7.95 17.95
C GLU A 3 5.02 9.17 17.26
N LEU A 4 4.83 9.11 15.94
CA LEU A 4 4.18 10.17 15.18
C LEU A 4 2.72 10.36 15.61
N ARG A 5 1.99 9.26 15.82
CA ARG A 5 0.61 9.27 16.32
C ARG A 5 0.51 9.93 17.69
N ILE A 6 1.38 9.55 18.63
CA ILE A 6 1.43 10.11 19.98
C ILE A 6 1.66 11.62 19.90
N LYS A 7 2.70 12.03 19.15
CA LYS A 7 3.04 13.43 18.98
C LYS A 7 1.88 14.25 18.43
N HIS A 8 1.21 13.77 17.38
CA HIS A 8 0.08 14.52 16.82
C HIS A 8 -1.12 14.57 17.78
N ILE A 9 -1.39 13.50 18.54
CA ILE A 9 -2.46 13.54 19.55
C ILE A 9 -2.15 14.58 20.63
N GLU A 10 -0.89 14.65 21.07
CA GLU A 10 -0.44 15.65 22.02
C GLU A 10 -0.63 17.07 21.46
N ASP A 11 -0.20 17.31 20.23
CA ASP A 11 -0.22 18.63 19.58
C ASP A 11 -1.62 19.07 19.13
N GLU A 12 -2.48 18.16 18.67
CA GLU A 12 -3.77 18.46 18.04
C GLU A 12 -4.99 18.24 18.97
N ILE A 13 -4.85 17.41 20.01
CA ILE A 13 -5.97 17.06 20.91
C ILE A 13 -5.68 17.51 22.34
N LEU A 14 -4.61 17.01 22.96
CA LEU A 14 -4.38 17.20 24.39
C LEU A 14 -4.02 18.65 24.74
N ASN A 15 -3.08 19.24 24.00
CA ASN A 15 -2.63 20.60 24.26
C ASN A 15 -3.72 21.64 23.96
N PRO A 16 -4.40 21.64 22.80
CA PRO A 16 -5.40 22.67 22.47
C PRO A 16 -6.67 22.61 23.31
N LEU A 17 -7.12 21.41 23.73
CA LEU A 17 -8.41 21.24 24.41
C LEU A 17 -8.29 21.26 25.94
N ALA A 18 -7.19 20.78 26.49
CA ALA A 18 -7.02 20.61 27.93
C ALA A 18 -5.75 21.26 28.50
N GLY A 19 -4.90 21.85 27.65
CA GLY A 19 -3.62 22.44 28.08
C GLY A 19 -2.61 21.40 28.56
N LEU A 20 -2.78 20.14 28.17
CA LEU A 20 -1.95 19.01 28.57
C LEU A 20 -0.87 18.77 27.51
N LYS A 21 0.40 18.71 27.94
CA LYS A 21 1.55 18.60 27.02
C LYS A 21 1.87 17.18 26.61
N SER A 22 1.38 16.19 27.35
CA SER A 22 1.70 14.79 27.07
C SER A 22 0.63 13.84 27.58
N PHE A 23 0.70 12.59 27.11
CA PHE A 23 -0.09 11.49 27.68
C PHE A 23 0.22 11.25 29.16
N GLY A 24 1.46 11.43 29.59
CA GLY A 24 1.84 11.31 31.00
C GLY A 24 1.07 12.31 31.86
N GLU A 25 1.06 13.59 31.45
CA GLU A 25 0.32 14.64 32.13
C GLU A 25 -1.20 14.39 32.10
N TYR A 26 -1.72 13.87 30.97
CA TYR A 26 -3.11 13.47 30.85
C TYR A 26 -3.50 12.42 31.88
N HIS A 27 -2.72 11.34 32.00
CA HIS A 27 -3.02 10.26 32.96
C HIS A 27 -2.94 10.71 34.42
N GLU A 28 -2.01 11.59 34.76
CA GLU A 28 -1.88 12.16 36.11
C GLU A 28 -3.09 13.05 36.46
N LYS A 29 -3.50 13.91 35.52
CA LYS A 29 -4.54 14.92 35.77
C LYS A 29 -5.95 14.41 35.46
N GLN A 30 -6.11 13.25 34.83
CA GLN A 30 -7.42 12.73 34.38
C GLN A 30 -8.48 12.73 35.50
N ARG A 31 -8.10 12.42 36.74
CA ARG A 31 -9.01 12.39 37.90
C ARG A 31 -9.50 13.77 38.35
N THR A 32 -8.80 14.83 37.95
CA THR A 32 -9.11 16.23 38.30
C THR A 32 -9.88 16.95 37.21
N LEU A 33 -9.92 16.38 36.00
CA LEU A 33 -10.67 16.93 34.88
C LEU A 33 -12.16 16.57 35.02
N HIS A 34 -13.02 17.39 34.44
CA HIS A 34 -14.44 17.11 34.38
C HIS A 34 -14.70 15.87 33.49
N ASP A 35 -15.57 14.95 33.93
CA ASP A 35 -15.83 13.68 33.24
C ASP A 35 -16.19 13.85 31.76
N ALA A 36 -17.02 14.85 31.44
CA ALA A 36 -17.40 15.14 30.05
C ALA A 36 -16.19 15.47 29.16
N LEU A 37 -15.17 16.17 29.68
CA LEU A 37 -13.95 16.47 28.94
C LEU A 37 -13.10 15.21 28.77
N VAL A 38 -12.96 14.39 29.83
CA VAL A 38 -12.25 13.11 29.76
C VAL A 38 -12.87 12.19 28.72
N MET A 39 -14.20 12.11 28.67
CA MET A 39 -14.93 11.33 27.67
C MET A 39 -14.68 11.85 26.25
N ASP A 40 -14.74 13.16 26.02
CA ASP A 40 -14.46 13.76 24.69
C ASP A 40 -13.01 13.52 24.25
N LEU A 41 -12.03 13.74 25.14
CA LEU A 41 -10.62 13.48 24.86
C LEU A 41 -10.39 12.01 24.50
N ASN A 42 -10.91 11.07 25.29
CA ASN A 42 -10.78 9.64 25.00
C ASN A 42 -11.40 9.26 23.65
N GLU A 43 -12.56 9.84 23.31
CA GLU A 43 -13.21 9.61 22.03
C GLU A 43 -12.35 10.08 20.86
N ARG A 44 -11.79 11.30 20.97
CA ARG A 44 -10.91 11.88 19.94
C ARG A 44 -9.60 11.10 19.82
N ILE A 45 -8.97 10.75 20.93
CA ILE A 45 -7.75 9.92 20.98
C ILE A 45 -8.01 8.57 20.31
N ARG A 46 -9.15 7.93 20.59
CA ARG A 46 -9.51 6.63 19.99
C ARG A 46 -9.77 6.74 18.49
N LYS A 47 -10.45 7.79 18.05
CA LYS A 47 -10.75 8.06 16.63
C LYS A 47 -9.57 8.62 15.85
N TYR A 48 -8.51 9.06 16.52
CA TYR A 48 -7.37 9.69 15.86
C TYR A 48 -6.69 8.72 14.89
N ASN A 49 -6.59 9.16 13.64
CA ASN A 49 -5.96 8.45 12.53
C ASN A 49 -4.90 9.35 11.91
N VAL A 50 -3.67 8.84 11.81
CA VAL A 50 -2.53 9.56 11.20
C VAL A 50 -2.73 9.75 9.69
N GLY A 51 -3.63 8.97 9.07
CA GLY A 51 -3.82 8.98 7.63
C GLY A 51 -2.63 8.37 6.87
N LEU A 52 -1.88 7.49 7.54
CA LEU A 52 -0.69 6.83 7.00
C LEU A 52 -0.93 5.32 6.97
N SER A 53 -0.68 4.71 5.81
CA SER A 53 -0.64 3.25 5.66
C SER A 53 0.69 2.87 5.04
N LEU A 54 1.34 1.86 5.60
CA LEU A 54 2.67 1.41 5.16
C LEU A 54 2.57 -0.01 4.61
N LEU A 55 3.14 -0.19 3.42
CA LEU A 55 3.42 -1.50 2.85
C LEU A 55 4.87 -1.84 3.14
N LEU A 56 5.08 -2.93 3.87
CA LEU A 56 6.40 -3.50 4.14
C LEU A 56 6.54 -4.76 3.29
N LEU A 57 7.64 -4.82 2.54
CA LEU A 57 8.00 -5.93 1.68
C LEU A 57 9.36 -6.46 2.11
N GLY A 58 9.51 -7.77 2.16
CA GLY A 58 10.76 -8.43 2.52
C GLY A 58 10.89 -9.78 1.86
N ILE A 59 12.13 -10.29 1.79
CA ILE A 59 12.42 -11.63 1.29
C ILE A 59 13.37 -12.31 2.26
N ASP A 60 13.06 -13.54 2.61
CA ASP A 60 13.93 -14.42 3.39
C ASP A 60 14.03 -15.82 2.74
N GLU A 61 14.49 -16.81 3.50
CA GLU A 61 14.64 -18.20 3.05
C GLU A 61 13.31 -18.91 2.74
N GLN A 62 12.20 -18.43 3.29
CA GLN A 62 10.84 -18.96 3.10
C GLN A 62 10.12 -18.31 1.92
N GLY A 63 10.57 -17.14 1.46
CA GLY A 63 10.06 -16.48 0.27
C GLY A 63 9.83 -14.99 0.46
N GLY A 64 8.92 -14.44 -0.34
CA GLY A 64 8.50 -13.04 -0.24
C GLY A 64 7.40 -12.85 0.80
N HIS A 65 7.52 -11.79 1.59
CA HIS A 65 6.59 -11.43 2.66
C HIS A 65 5.98 -10.06 2.41
N ILE A 66 4.69 -9.95 2.72
CA ILE A 66 3.93 -8.71 2.62
C ILE A 66 3.34 -8.40 3.99
N ALA A 67 3.65 -7.24 4.55
CA ALA A 67 3.00 -6.76 5.76
C ALA A 67 2.39 -5.37 5.56
N HIS A 68 1.18 -5.20 6.09
CA HIS A 68 0.48 -3.92 6.10
C HIS A 68 0.50 -3.36 7.51
N VAL A 69 1.08 -2.16 7.69
CA VAL A 69 0.98 -1.39 8.93
C VAL A 69 -0.01 -0.26 8.72
N ASP A 70 -1.05 -0.21 9.54
CA ASP A 70 -2.10 0.79 9.43
C ASP A 70 -2.58 1.22 10.81
N ASN A 71 -3.42 2.25 10.85
CA ASN A 71 -4.00 2.77 12.07
C ASN A 71 -4.60 1.66 12.96
N PRO A 72 -4.26 1.59 14.27
CA PRO A 72 -3.53 2.56 15.08
C PRO A 72 -2.00 2.36 15.13
N GLY A 73 -1.40 1.71 14.14
CA GLY A 73 0.01 1.34 14.05
C GLY A 73 0.24 -0.15 14.34
N ILE A 74 -0.76 -0.99 14.03
CA ILE A 74 -0.70 -2.44 14.13
C ILE A 74 -0.38 -2.99 12.74
N TRP A 75 0.39 -4.07 12.69
CA TRP A 75 0.75 -4.73 11.45
C TRP A 75 0.00 -6.06 11.28
N ARG A 76 -0.23 -6.45 10.02
CA ARG A 76 -0.76 -7.76 9.64
C ARG A 76 0.04 -8.33 8.47
N GLY A 77 0.35 -9.62 8.53
CA GLY A 77 0.94 -10.36 7.41
C GLY A 77 -0.11 -10.71 6.36
N LEU A 78 0.30 -10.72 5.09
CA LEU A 78 -0.56 -10.94 3.92
C LEU A 78 -0.01 -12.05 3.00
N ASP A 79 0.89 -12.88 3.52
CA ASP A 79 1.60 -13.91 2.76
C ASP A 79 0.65 -14.93 2.10
N ASN A 80 -0.48 -15.24 2.76
CA ASN A 80 -1.50 -16.13 2.20
C ASN A 80 -2.32 -15.50 1.06
N VAL A 81 -2.46 -14.17 1.05
CA VAL A 81 -3.20 -13.43 0.01
C VAL A 81 -2.29 -13.15 -1.18
N GLY A 82 -1.02 -12.83 -0.91
CA GLY A 82 0.01 -12.62 -1.95
C GLY A 82 -0.02 -11.24 -2.63
N PHE A 83 -0.97 -10.37 -2.28
CA PHE A 83 -1.03 -9.00 -2.80
C PHE A 83 -1.68 -8.02 -1.81
N LEU A 84 -1.45 -6.73 -2.03
CA LEU A 84 -2.11 -5.64 -1.31
C LEU A 84 -2.24 -4.41 -2.22
N CYS A 85 -3.44 -3.86 -2.31
CA CYS A 85 -3.69 -2.56 -2.92
C CYS A 85 -3.96 -1.53 -1.81
N LEU A 86 -3.33 -0.35 -1.90
CA LEU A 86 -3.52 0.75 -0.94
C LEU A 86 -3.85 2.05 -1.67
N GLY A 87 -4.61 2.92 -1.00
CA GLY A 87 -5.01 4.23 -1.50
C GLY A 87 -6.36 4.23 -2.22
N MET A 88 -6.76 5.38 -2.76
CA MET A 88 -8.12 5.62 -3.29
C MET A 88 -8.52 4.74 -4.48
N GLY A 89 -7.54 4.15 -5.18
CA GLY A 89 -7.77 3.26 -6.32
C GLY A 89 -7.84 1.77 -5.97
N ASP A 90 -7.72 1.41 -4.69
CA ASP A 90 -7.69 0.03 -4.20
C ASP A 90 -8.84 -0.83 -4.72
N ARG A 91 -10.08 -0.34 -4.67
CA ARG A 91 -11.27 -1.08 -5.13
C ARG A 91 -11.23 -1.40 -6.62
N HIS A 92 -10.60 -0.55 -7.43
CA HIS A 92 -10.43 -0.82 -8.86
C HIS A 92 -9.28 -1.79 -9.11
N ALA A 93 -8.18 -1.68 -8.34
CA ALA A 93 -7.03 -2.56 -8.42
C ALA A 93 -7.34 -3.99 -7.95
N ASP A 94 -8.03 -4.16 -6.81
CA ASP A 94 -8.39 -5.46 -6.23
C ASP A 94 -9.20 -6.33 -7.19
N ASN A 95 -10.10 -5.71 -7.97
CA ASN A 95 -10.89 -6.42 -8.98
C ASN A 95 -10.00 -7.06 -10.06
N VAL A 96 -8.85 -6.47 -10.38
CA VAL A 96 -7.90 -7.04 -11.34
C VAL A 96 -7.26 -8.30 -10.78
N PHE A 97 -6.75 -8.26 -9.55
CA PHE A 97 -6.19 -9.45 -8.88
C PHE A 97 -7.22 -10.57 -8.75
N ALA A 98 -8.46 -10.23 -8.40
CA ALA A 98 -9.56 -11.19 -8.33
C ALA A 98 -9.92 -11.79 -9.71
N TRP A 99 -9.96 -10.95 -10.75
CA TRP A 99 -10.25 -11.38 -12.13
C TRP A 99 -9.23 -12.40 -12.64
N TYR A 100 -7.94 -12.13 -12.41
CA TYR A 100 -6.85 -13.03 -12.78
C TYR A 100 -6.69 -14.22 -11.83
N LYS A 101 -7.49 -14.30 -10.76
CA LYS A 101 -7.37 -15.31 -9.69
C LYS A 101 -5.92 -15.41 -9.20
N HIS A 102 -5.33 -14.25 -8.93
CA HIS A 102 -3.93 -14.16 -8.54
C HIS A 102 -3.64 -15.05 -7.32
N THR A 103 -2.50 -15.73 -7.37
CA THR A 103 -1.93 -16.52 -6.28
C THR A 103 -0.44 -16.25 -6.18
N THR A 104 0.17 -16.64 -5.07
CA THR A 104 1.63 -16.56 -4.86
C THR A 104 2.46 -17.43 -5.81
N SER A 105 1.82 -18.29 -6.60
CA SER A 105 2.46 -19.17 -7.58
C SER A 105 2.38 -18.65 -9.02
N VAL A 106 1.81 -17.46 -9.25
CA VAL A 106 1.71 -16.86 -10.57
C VAL A 106 3.12 -16.53 -11.10
N PRO A 107 3.43 -16.83 -12.39
CA PRO A 107 4.71 -16.48 -12.99
C PRO A 107 5.02 -14.98 -12.89
N LEU A 108 6.30 -14.62 -12.80
CA LEU A 108 6.73 -13.23 -12.61
C LEU A 108 6.14 -12.27 -13.66
N ASN A 109 6.20 -12.64 -14.94
CA ASN A 109 5.71 -11.80 -16.03
C ASN A 109 4.19 -11.54 -15.93
N ASP A 110 3.44 -12.57 -15.54
CA ASP A 110 2.00 -12.47 -15.32
C ASP A 110 1.71 -11.57 -14.11
N ALA A 111 2.46 -11.72 -13.02
CA ALA A 111 2.32 -10.88 -11.82
C ALA A 111 2.64 -9.41 -12.10
N ILE A 112 3.70 -9.15 -12.88
CA ILE A 112 4.08 -7.80 -13.36
C ILE A 112 2.93 -7.17 -14.13
N TYR A 113 2.37 -7.91 -15.09
CA TYR A 113 1.26 -7.40 -15.89
C TYR A 113 -0.03 -7.21 -15.07
N ILE A 114 -0.37 -8.14 -14.15
CA ILE A 114 -1.50 -7.98 -13.23
C ILE A 114 -1.34 -6.67 -12.42
N GLY A 115 -0.16 -6.45 -11.84
CA GLY A 115 0.13 -5.24 -11.06
C GLY A 115 0.03 -3.97 -11.90
N PHE A 116 0.54 -4.00 -13.13
CA PHE A 116 0.41 -2.90 -14.08
C PHE A 116 -1.06 -2.62 -14.45
N GLU A 117 -1.82 -3.64 -14.83
CA GLU A 117 -3.25 -3.49 -15.17
C GLU A 117 -4.05 -2.99 -13.96
N ALA A 118 -3.75 -3.48 -12.75
CA ALA A 118 -4.35 -3.03 -11.50
C ALA A 118 -4.10 -1.53 -11.28
N LYS A 119 -2.87 -1.07 -11.50
CA LYS A 119 -2.52 0.36 -11.44
C LYS A 119 -3.28 1.17 -12.49
N LYS A 120 -3.43 0.66 -13.72
CA LYS A 120 -4.19 1.33 -14.78
C LYS A 120 -5.67 1.43 -14.48
N LYS A 121 -6.29 0.38 -13.90
CA LYS A 121 -7.69 0.45 -13.46
C LYS A 121 -7.86 1.41 -12.28
N ALA A 122 -6.88 1.50 -11.38
CA ALA A 122 -6.88 2.45 -10.28
C ALA A 122 -6.89 3.93 -10.72
N GLU A 123 -6.38 4.26 -11.92
CA GLU A 123 -6.38 5.63 -12.47
C GLU A 123 -7.79 6.20 -12.73
N ALA A 124 -8.82 5.35 -12.73
CA ALA A 124 -10.20 5.80 -12.80
C ALA A 124 -10.66 6.52 -11.50
N ALA A 125 -9.98 6.28 -10.37
CA ALA A 125 -10.27 6.96 -9.12
C ALA A 125 -9.67 8.37 -9.11
N GLY A 126 -10.48 9.34 -8.67
CA GLY A 126 -10.00 10.71 -8.48
C GLY A 126 -8.81 10.75 -7.52
N GLY A 127 -7.72 11.40 -7.95
CA GLY A 127 -6.49 11.54 -7.16
C GLY A 127 -5.45 10.45 -7.36
N VAL A 128 -5.65 9.51 -8.29
CA VAL A 128 -4.61 8.57 -8.74
C VAL A 128 -3.97 9.10 -10.02
N GLY A 129 -2.65 9.33 -10.02
CA GLY A 129 -1.90 9.81 -11.18
C GLY A 129 -1.59 8.71 -12.21
N GLN A 130 -1.22 9.10 -13.44
CA GLN A 130 -0.91 8.18 -14.55
C GLN A 130 0.52 7.62 -14.55
N ALA A 131 1.43 8.29 -13.84
CA ALA A 131 2.81 7.82 -13.73
C ALA A 131 2.83 6.46 -12.99
N THR A 132 3.63 5.54 -13.51
CA THR A 132 3.81 4.21 -12.94
C THR A 132 5.29 3.97 -12.69
N ASP A 133 5.63 3.69 -11.44
CA ASP A 133 6.92 3.13 -11.05
C ASP A 133 6.72 1.67 -10.67
N MET A 134 7.65 0.81 -11.08
CA MET A 134 7.59 -0.61 -10.78
C MET A 134 8.95 -1.12 -10.31
N ILE A 135 8.91 -1.90 -9.24
CA ILE A 135 10.08 -2.42 -8.55
C ILE A 135 9.88 -3.93 -8.35
N ILE A 136 10.92 -4.70 -8.63
CA ILE A 136 11.00 -6.13 -8.36
C ILE A 136 12.01 -6.33 -7.24
N ILE A 137 11.54 -6.93 -6.16
CA ILE A 137 12.38 -7.34 -5.04
C ILE A 137 12.57 -8.85 -5.18
N ASP A 138 13.82 -9.30 -5.20
CA ASP A 138 14.18 -10.72 -5.21
C ASP A 138 15.37 -10.97 -4.27
N LYS A 139 15.84 -12.23 -4.20
CA LYS A 139 17.01 -12.60 -3.38
C LYS A 139 18.31 -11.89 -3.81
N ASN A 140 18.36 -11.30 -4.99
CA ASN A 140 19.51 -10.59 -5.53
C ASN A 140 19.44 -9.08 -5.25
N GLY A 141 18.34 -8.60 -4.65
CA GLY A 141 18.15 -7.23 -4.19
C GLY A 141 16.92 -6.56 -4.78
N VAL A 142 16.98 -5.23 -4.87
CA VAL A 142 15.91 -4.39 -5.38
C VAL A 142 16.26 -3.92 -6.79
N ASN A 143 15.40 -4.23 -7.75
CA ASN A 143 15.57 -3.89 -9.15
C ASN A 143 14.41 -2.99 -9.61
N ILE A 144 14.74 -1.87 -10.25
CA ILE A 144 13.76 -0.96 -10.85
C ILE A 144 13.49 -1.45 -12.26
N VAL A 145 12.21 -1.63 -12.61
CA VAL A 145 11.79 -1.97 -13.98
C VAL A 145 11.99 -0.76 -14.87
N GLU A 146 12.65 -0.97 -16.00
CA GLU A 146 12.98 0.12 -16.92
C GLU A 146 11.74 0.63 -17.65
N GLN A 147 11.76 1.93 -18.01
CA GLN A 147 10.65 2.59 -18.69
C GLN A 147 10.29 1.94 -20.03
N ARG A 148 11.24 1.28 -20.71
CA ARG A 148 10.94 0.52 -21.94
C ARG A 148 9.99 -0.65 -21.70
N THR A 149 10.14 -1.38 -20.59
CA THR A 149 9.22 -2.47 -20.24
C THR A 149 7.87 -1.93 -19.81
N ILE A 150 7.84 -0.80 -19.09
CA ILE A 150 6.57 -0.12 -18.72
C ILE A 150 5.82 0.34 -19.97
N ALA A 151 6.52 0.90 -20.98
CA ALA A 151 5.94 1.30 -22.25
C ALA A 151 5.35 0.10 -23.02
N GLU A 152 6.06 -1.03 -23.04
CA GLU A 152 5.56 -2.25 -23.68
C GLU A 152 4.30 -2.81 -22.97
N LEU A 153 4.26 -2.77 -21.64
CA LEU A 153 3.07 -3.13 -20.86
C LEU A 153 1.88 -2.21 -21.18
N GLU A 154 2.12 -0.90 -21.38
CA GLU A 154 1.09 0.07 -21.80
C GLU A 154 0.50 -0.30 -23.17
N GLU A 155 1.36 -0.64 -24.14
CA GLU A 155 0.92 -1.06 -25.47
C GLU A 155 0.04 -2.32 -25.39
N ILE A 156 0.49 -3.33 -24.64
CA ILE A 156 -0.29 -4.56 -24.40
C ILE A 156 -1.64 -4.22 -23.76
N TYR A 157 -1.65 -3.36 -22.74
CA TYR A 157 -2.88 -2.95 -22.06
C TYR A 157 -3.86 -2.26 -23.01
N HIS A 158 -3.40 -1.28 -23.79
CA HIS A 158 -4.24 -0.54 -24.72
C HIS A 158 -4.83 -1.43 -25.81
N GLU A 159 -4.04 -2.34 -26.36
CA GLU A 159 -4.54 -3.30 -27.33
C GLU A 159 -5.67 -4.14 -26.74
N ARG A 160 -5.47 -4.70 -25.53
CA ARG A 160 -6.47 -5.53 -24.85
C ARG A 160 -7.75 -4.79 -24.46
N GLU A 161 -7.68 -3.48 -24.20
CA GLU A 161 -8.89 -2.67 -24.01
C GLU A 161 -9.71 -2.56 -25.31
N THR A 162 -9.07 -2.59 -26.48
CA THR A 162 -9.75 -2.49 -27.78
C THR A 162 -10.30 -3.81 -28.30
N THR A 163 -9.61 -4.94 -28.10
CA THR A 163 -9.96 -6.22 -28.75
C THR A 163 -11.13 -6.97 -28.12
N ARG A 164 -11.67 -6.55 -26.97
CA ARG A 164 -12.77 -7.21 -26.19
C ARG A 164 -12.51 -8.68 -25.77
N GLU A 165 -11.50 -9.35 -26.31
CA GLU A 165 -11.08 -10.71 -25.93
C GLU A 165 -10.13 -10.67 -24.72
N ARG A 166 -10.70 -10.64 -23.51
CA ARG A 166 -9.92 -10.68 -22.25
C ARG A 166 -9.80 -12.07 -21.65
N ARG A 167 -9.48 -13.11 -22.44
CA ARG A 167 -9.30 -14.47 -21.89
C ARG A 167 -7.83 -14.84 -21.77
N GLY A 168 -7.34 -14.92 -20.53
CA GLY A 168 -6.01 -15.43 -20.21
C GLY A 168 -4.87 -14.43 -20.37
N PHE A 169 -3.63 -14.93 -20.26
CA PHE A 169 -2.41 -14.19 -20.56
C PHE A 169 -2.06 -14.37 -22.04
N ASP A 170 -1.79 -13.27 -22.72
CA ASP A 170 -1.22 -13.27 -24.06
C ASP A 170 0.22 -13.78 -24.00
N LYS A 171 0.70 -14.44 -25.05
CA LYS A 171 2.11 -14.79 -25.21
C LYS A 171 3.03 -13.59 -25.02
N ARG A 172 2.62 -12.40 -25.48
CA ARG A 172 3.37 -11.16 -25.27
C ARG A 172 3.60 -10.82 -23.81
N ILE A 173 2.68 -11.22 -22.92
CA ILE A 173 2.87 -11.07 -21.48
C ILE A 173 3.79 -12.17 -20.98
N THR A 174 3.47 -13.43 -21.27
CA THR A 174 4.22 -14.57 -20.70
C THR A 174 5.68 -14.60 -21.15
N GLU A 175 5.98 -14.11 -22.36
CA GLU A 175 7.32 -14.10 -22.98
C GLU A 175 8.00 -12.72 -22.88
N LEU A 176 7.41 -11.76 -22.16
CA LEU A 176 7.96 -10.41 -22.00
C LEU A 176 9.38 -10.45 -21.42
N GLU A 177 10.32 -9.78 -22.09
CA GLU A 177 11.66 -9.56 -21.56
C GLU A 177 11.63 -8.37 -20.59
N VAL A 178 11.67 -8.68 -19.28
CA VAL A 178 11.61 -7.65 -18.23
C VAL A 178 12.99 -7.00 -18.06
N ALA A 179 13.14 -5.81 -18.63
CA ALA A 179 14.33 -5.01 -18.46
C ALA A 179 14.36 -4.36 -17.07
N THR A 180 15.45 -4.54 -16.35
CA THR A 180 15.62 -3.99 -15.01
C THR A 180 17.01 -3.40 -14.80
N ARG A 181 17.11 -2.46 -13.86
CA ARG A 181 18.37 -1.94 -13.34
C ARG A 181 18.40 -2.07 -11.83
N LYS A 182 19.57 -2.37 -11.25
CA LYS A 182 19.72 -2.42 -9.80
C LYS A 182 19.45 -1.04 -9.19
N MET A 183 18.71 -1.02 -8.10
CA MET A 183 18.58 0.18 -7.28
C MET A 183 19.90 0.36 -6.52
N GLU A 184 20.58 1.46 -6.77
CA GLU A 184 21.73 1.86 -5.96
C GLU A 184 21.21 2.12 -4.55
N THR A 185 21.68 1.31 -3.59
CA THR A 185 21.37 1.54 -2.19
C THR A 185 22.14 2.80 -1.77
N PRO A 186 21.48 3.82 -1.20
CA PRO A 186 22.13 5.05 -0.77
C PRO A 186 23.20 4.81 0.31
#